data_AF-A0A7C4HEN8-F1
#
_entry.id   AF-A0A7C4HEN8-F1
#
_cell.length_a   1.000
_cell.length_b   1.000
_cell.length_c   1.000
_cell.angle_alpha   90.00
_cell.angle_beta   90.00
_cell.angle_gamma   90.00
#
_symmetry.space_group_name_H-M   'P 1'
#
loop_
_entity.id
_entity.type
_entity.pdbx_description
1 polymer ?
#
loop_
_entity_poly.entity_id
_entity_poly.type
_entity_poly.pdbx_seq_one_letter_code
_entity_poly.pdbx_strand_id
1 'polypeptide(L)'
;MRLLKARKGIMRVIEALFASIIILMAIVASNQLIVFPNPFTSRTRSDLEKLGYNLMFRLAQDKVFESLILKAETRELRDRNEWGNDTKILLSGLLPVGVYFNLTVYKVNPGFNDDKKLEQLSNPITNAESEDVFLRGGDVVVVTYTYTTKIRNDNGEYEIATLLFNLILTRGGR
;
A
#
# COMPACT_ATOMS: atom_id res chain seq x y z
N MET A 1 -64.66 15.27 -28.84
CA MET A 1 -63.75 14.10 -28.71
C MET A 1 -62.36 14.27 -29.38
N ARG A 2 -61.93 15.48 -29.79
CA ARG A 2 -60.59 15.72 -30.39
C ARG A 2 -59.52 16.19 -29.39
N LEU A 3 -59.90 16.93 -28.33
CA LEU A 3 -58.99 17.43 -27.29
C LEU A 3 -58.32 16.33 -26.43
N LEU A 4 -59.01 15.22 -26.18
CA LEU A 4 -58.46 14.07 -25.44
C LEU A 4 -57.39 13.30 -26.26
N LYS A 5 -57.48 13.30 -27.59
CA LYS A 5 -56.47 12.68 -28.48
C LYS A 5 -55.18 13.51 -28.53
N ALA A 6 -55.29 14.84 -28.55
CA ALA A 6 -54.14 15.75 -28.52
C ALA A 6 -53.35 15.63 -27.21
N ARG A 7 -54.03 15.53 -26.06
CA ARG A 7 -53.37 15.30 -24.75
C ARG A 7 -52.61 13.98 -24.68
N LYS A 8 -53.15 12.89 -25.28
CA LYS A 8 -52.43 11.61 -25.40
C LYS A 8 -51.18 11.72 -26.29
N GLY A 9 -51.24 12.52 -27.36
CA GLY A 9 -50.09 12.77 -28.23
C GLY A 9 -48.95 13.52 -27.50
N ILE A 10 -49.30 14.59 -26.78
CA ILE A 10 -48.33 15.37 -26.00
C ILE A 10 -47.69 14.52 -24.90
N MET A 11 -48.47 13.68 -24.22
CA MET A 11 -47.97 12.77 -23.18
C MET A 11 -46.96 11.76 -23.74
N ARG A 12 -47.19 11.20 -24.94
CA ARG A 12 -46.22 10.32 -25.61
C ARG A 12 -44.92 11.02 -25.98
N VAL A 13 -44.99 12.30 -26.37
CA VAL A 13 -43.80 13.10 -26.68
C VAL A 13 -42.99 13.38 -25.40
N ILE A 14 -43.66 13.72 -24.31
CA ILE A 14 -43.02 13.94 -23.01
C ILE A 14 -42.37 12.64 -22.50
N GLU A 15 -43.06 11.50 -22.64
CA GLU A 15 -42.53 10.19 -22.29
C GLU A 15 -41.29 9.83 -23.12
N ALA A 16 -41.32 10.04 -24.43
CA ALA A 16 -40.17 9.80 -25.30
C ALA A 16 -38.99 10.71 -24.95
N LEU A 17 -39.25 11.97 -24.57
CA LEU A 17 -38.23 12.90 -24.11
C LEU A 17 -37.55 12.38 -22.84
N PHE A 18 -38.34 12.00 -21.82
CA PHE A 18 -37.79 11.44 -20.58
C PHE A 18 -37.05 10.13 -20.82
N ALA A 19 -37.57 9.25 -21.67
CA ALA A 19 -36.88 8.01 -22.05
C ALA A 19 -35.51 8.32 -22.69
N SER A 20 -35.43 9.30 -23.58
CA SER A 20 -34.16 9.69 -24.20
C SER A 20 -33.15 10.24 -23.20
N ILE A 21 -33.60 11.02 -22.22
CA ILE A 21 -32.76 11.56 -21.14
C ILE A 21 -32.23 10.43 -20.25
N ILE A 22 -33.10 9.48 -19.86
CA ILE A 22 -32.72 8.33 -19.05
C ILE A 22 -31.69 7.47 -19.78
N ILE A 23 -31.87 7.22 -21.08
CA ILE A 23 -30.91 6.46 -21.90
C ILE A 23 -29.56 7.19 -21.98
N LEU A 24 -29.55 8.50 -22.20
CA LEU A 24 -28.31 9.30 -22.21
C LEU A 24 -27.60 9.26 -20.86
N MET A 25 -28.32 9.41 -19.75
CA MET A 25 -27.75 9.29 -18.41
C MET A 25 -27.19 7.90 -18.16
N ALA A 26 -27.88 6.85 -18.60
CA ALA A 26 -27.40 5.47 -18.46
C ALA A 26 -26.11 5.24 -19.26
N ILE A 27 -25.98 5.80 -20.46
CA ILE A 27 -24.75 5.73 -21.26
C ILE A 27 -23.60 6.49 -20.57
N VAL A 28 -23.84 7.69 -20.05
CA VAL A 28 -22.83 8.47 -19.32
C VAL A 28 -22.39 7.74 -18.05
N ALA A 29 -23.34 7.25 -17.26
CA ALA A 29 -23.05 6.48 -16.06
C ALA A 29 -22.30 5.18 -16.39
N SER A 30 -22.72 4.47 -17.44
CA SER A 30 -22.03 3.26 -17.91
C SER A 30 -20.60 3.56 -18.35
N ASN A 31 -20.35 4.66 -19.07
CA ASN A 31 -19.00 5.06 -19.45
C ASN A 31 -18.11 5.43 -18.25
N GLN A 32 -18.68 5.97 -17.17
CA GLN A 32 -17.92 6.23 -15.95
C GLN A 32 -17.68 4.97 -15.08
N LEU A 33 -18.59 3.99 -15.15
CA LEU A 33 -18.47 2.72 -14.43
C LEU A 33 -17.60 1.70 -15.18
N ILE A 34 -17.54 1.77 -16.51
CA ILE A 34 -16.61 1.00 -17.34
C ILE A 34 -15.25 1.70 -17.28
N VAL A 35 -14.63 1.68 -16.10
CA VAL A 35 -13.17 1.79 -16.02
C VAL A 35 -12.67 0.42 -16.46
N PHE A 36 -12.34 0.28 -17.75
CA PHE A 36 -11.61 -0.91 -18.19
C PHE A 36 -10.35 -0.98 -17.32
N PRO A 37 -10.15 -2.05 -16.52
CA PRO A 37 -8.87 -2.22 -15.84
C PRO A 37 -7.84 -2.31 -16.95
N ASN A 38 -7.01 -1.26 -17.10
CA ASN A 38 -5.96 -1.27 -18.10
C ASN A 38 -5.10 -2.51 -17.77
N PRO A 39 -5.06 -3.53 -18.64
CA PRO A 39 -4.41 -4.80 -18.30
C PRO A 39 -2.93 -4.58 -18.02
N PHE A 40 -2.32 -3.51 -18.55
CA PHE A 40 -0.95 -3.14 -18.24
C PHE A 40 -0.78 -2.59 -16.82
N THR A 41 -1.70 -1.77 -16.30
CA THR A 41 -1.61 -1.26 -14.92
C THR A 41 -1.97 -2.35 -13.91
N SER A 42 -3.00 -3.15 -14.19
CA SER A 42 -3.37 -4.28 -13.32
C SER A 42 -2.25 -5.31 -13.19
N ARG A 43 -1.55 -5.64 -14.29
CA ARG A 43 -0.36 -6.52 -14.26
C ARG A 43 0.80 -5.86 -13.52
N THR A 44 1.08 -4.59 -13.81
CA THR A 44 2.18 -3.84 -13.17
C THR A 44 2.01 -3.79 -11.65
N ARG A 45 0.79 -3.50 -11.17
CA ARG A 45 0.46 -3.56 -9.74
C ARG A 45 0.69 -4.94 -9.14
N SER A 46 0.20 -6.01 -9.79
CA SER A 46 0.39 -7.38 -9.30
C SER A 46 1.88 -7.77 -9.26
N ASP A 47 2.67 -7.33 -10.23
CA ASP A 47 4.11 -7.58 -10.27
C ASP A 47 4.86 -6.85 -9.16
N LEU A 48 4.47 -5.60 -8.86
CA LEU A 48 4.98 -4.82 -7.72
C LEU A 48 4.63 -5.48 -6.37
N GLU A 49 3.41 -6.02 -6.24
CA GLU A 49 2.99 -6.74 -5.05
C GLU A 49 3.78 -8.02 -4.84
N LYS A 50 3.93 -8.83 -5.89
CA LYS A 50 4.78 -10.04 -5.85
C LYS A 50 6.22 -9.69 -5.54
N LEU A 51 6.75 -8.62 -6.12
CA LEU A 51 8.10 -8.13 -5.83
C LEU A 51 8.25 -7.80 -4.35
N GLY A 52 7.33 -7.01 -3.78
CA GLY A 52 7.38 -6.62 -2.38
C GLY A 52 7.28 -7.80 -1.43
N TYR A 53 6.32 -8.71 -1.62
CA TYR A 53 6.23 -9.91 -0.77
C TYR A 53 7.44 -10.84 -0.92
N ASN A 54 7.92 -11.07 -2.15
CA ASN A 54 9.10 -11.91 -2.37
C ASN A 54 10.35 -11.31 -1.74
N LEU A 55 10.53 -10.00 -1.83
CA LEU A 55 11.62 -9.27 -1.19
C LEU A 55 11.55 -9.44 0.33
N MET A 56 10.41 -9.13 0.94
CA MET A 56 10.23 -9.24 2.39
C MET A 56 10.39 -10.68 2.89
N PHE A 57 9.87 -11.66 2.16
CA PHE A 57 10.00 -13.06 2.48
C PHE A 57 11.46 -13.53 2.43
N ARG A 58 12.22 -13.15 1.38
CA ARG A 58 13.65 -13.50 1.27
C ARG A 58 14.47 -12.87 2.38
N LEU A 59 14.24 -11.58 2.67
CA LEU A 59 14.90 -10.88 3.79
C LEU A 59 14.62 -11.55 5.14
N ALA A 60 13.39 -12.04 5.36
CA ALA A 60 13.05 -12.81 6.54
C ALA A 60 13.76 -14.18 6.57
N GLN A 61 13.74 -14.90 5.46
CA GLN A 61 14.34 -16.23 5.34
C GLN A 61 15.86 -16.20 5.60
N ASP A 62 16.52 -15.16 5.08
CA ASP A 62 17.96 -14.94 5.23
C ASP A 62 18.32 -14.23 6.56
N LYS A 63 17.33 -14.02 7.45
CA LYS A 63 17.48 -13.35 8.76
C LYS A 63 18.05 -11.94 8.71
N VAL A 64 17.90 -11.26 7.56
CA VAL A 64 18.45 -9.92 7.33
C VAL A 64 17.81 -8.89 8.26
N PHE A 65 16.53 -9.04 8.59
CA PHE A 65 15.85 -8.16 9.55
C PHE A 65 16.50 -8.19 10.93
N GLU A 66 17.00 -9.35 11.38
CA GLU A 66 17.70 -9.46 12.66
C GLU A 66 19.05 -8.76 12.60
N SER A 67 19.82 -8.96 11.53
CA SER A 67 21.12 -8.29 11.38
C SER A 67 20.99 -6.78 11.22
N LEU A 68 19.89 -6.30 10.65
CA LEU A 68 19.65 -4.87 10.47
C LEU A 68 19.18 -4.23 11.76
N ILE A 69 18.13 -4.76 12.40
CA ILE A 69 17.42 -4.09 13.49
C ILE A 69 18.02 -4.43 14.85
N LEU A 70 18.72 -5.56 15.00
CA LEU A 70 19.27 -6.02 16.27
C LEU A 70 20.79 -5.86 16.32
N LYS A 71 21.31 -5.54 17.50
CA LYS A 71 22.75 -5.62 17.77
C LYS A 71 23.17 -7.09 17.79
N ALA A 72 24.20 -7.44 17.04
CA ALA A 72 24.63 -8.83 16.86
C ALA A 72 24.98 -9.53 18.19
N GLU A 73 25.58 -8.79 19.13
CA GLU A 73 26.06 -9.35 20.40
C GLU A 73 24.96 -9.42 21.48
N THR A 74 24.14 -8.38 21.61
CA THR A 74 23.19 -8.26 22.72
C THR A 74 21.76 -8.65 22.35
N ARG A 75 21.44 -8.73 21.06
CA ARG A 75 20.07 -8.88 20.53
C ARG A 75 19.09 -7.79 20.99
N GLU A 76 19.62 -6.65 21.41
CA GLU A 76 18.85 -5.42 21.66
C GLU A 76 18.56 -4.70 20.34
N LEU A 77 17.54 -3.84 20.34
CA LEU A 77 17.27 -2.96 19.20
C LEU A 77 18.45 -1.99 18.97
N ARG A 78 18.88 -1.87 17.71
CA ARG A 78 19.86 -0.86 17.29
C ARG A 78 19.25 0.54 17.33
N ASP A 79 20.12 1.55 17.41
CA ASP A 79 19.67 2.94 17.29
C ASP A 79 18.98 3.13 15.93
N ARG A 80 17.83 3.79 15.97
CA ARG A 80 16.96 4.11 14.83
C ARG A 80 17.73 4.63 13.62
N ASN A 81 18.70 5.53 13.84
CA ASN A 81 19.40 6.21 12.76
C ASN A 81 20.39 5.30 12.05
N GLU A 82 21.03 4.37 12.80
CA GLU A 82 22.02 3.46 12.27
C GLU A 82 21.40 2.44 11.32
N TRP A 83 20.40 1.68 11.81
CA TRP A 83 19.82 0.61 10.99
C TRP A 83 18.92 1.14 9.88
N GLY A 84 18.34 2.34 10.04
CA GLY A 84 17.51 2.98 9.02
C GLY A 84 18.29 3.29 7.73
N ASN A 85 19.53 3.80 7.87
CA ASN A 85 20.37 4.09 6.72
C ASN A 85 20.87 2.82 6.01
N ASP A 86 21.30 1.82 6.79
CA ASP A 86 21.69 0.50 6.26
C ASP A 86 20.55 -0.15 5.47
N THR A 87 19.33 -0.06 6.01
CA THR A 87 18.11 -0.56 5.36
C THR A 87 17.82 0.20 4.07
N LYS A 88 17.99 1.51 4.06
CA LYS A 88 17.82 2.33 2.84
C LYS A 88 18.76 1.87 1.73
N ILE A 89 20.05 1.70 2.06
CA ILE A 89 21.08 1.27 1.10
C ILE A 89 20.76 -0.12 0.57
N LEU A 90 20.44 -1.07 1.47
CA LEU A 90 20.11 -2.44 1.10
C LEU A 90 18.91 -2.50 0.15
N LEU A 91 17.78 -1.89 0.54
CA LEU A 91 16.56 -1.93 -0.27
C LEU A 91 16.74 -1.21 -1.61
N SER A 92 17.51 -0.12 -1.65
CA SER A 92 17.84 0.56 -2.91
C SER A 92 18.69 -0.30 -3.85
N GLY A 93 19.51 -1.21 -3.31
CA GLY A 93 20.30 -2.16 -4.10
C GLY A 93 19.52 -3.41 -4.55
N LEU A 94 18.50 -3.82 -3.78
CA LEU A 94 17.68 -5.00 -4.10
C LEU A 94 16.50 -4.69 -5.02
N LEU A 95 15.98 -3.46 -4.98
CA LEU A 95 14.87 -3.05 -5.83
C LEU A 95 15.36 -2.68 -7.24
N PRO A 96 14.58 -3.01 -8.29
CA PRO A 96 14.90 -2.58 -9.65
C PRO A 96 14.97 -1.05 -9.78
N VAL A 97 15.77 -0.58 -10.73
CA VAL A 97 15.86 0.84 -11.07
C VAL A 97 14.47 1.39 -11.43
N GLY A 98 14.15 2.58 -10.92
CA GLY A 98 12.87 3.26 -11.14
C GLY A 98 11.74 2.78 -10.22
N VAL A 99 12.01 1.87 -9.27
CA VAL A 99 11.11 1.55 -8.17
C VAL A 99 11.46 2.41 -6.95
N TYR A 100 10.45 3.11 -6.45
CA TYR A 100 10.54 3.89 -5.23
C TYR A 100 9.86 3.13 -4.09
N PHE A 101 10.42 3.26 -2.89
CA PHE A 101 9.90 2.63 -1.70
C PHE A 101 9.80 3.59 -0.52
N ASN A 102 8.83 3.34 0.34
CA ASN A 102 8.74 3.94 1.66
C ASN A 102 8.42 2.82 2.65
N LEU A 103 9.35 2.55 3.56
CA LEU A 103 9.24 1.51 4.59
C LEU A 103 9.06 2.15 5.96
N THR A 104 8.02 1.74 6.66
CA THR A 104 7.84 2.04 8.09
C THR A 104 7.78 0.74 8.89
N VAL A 105 8.51 0.67 9.99
CA VAL A 105 8.58 -0.51 10.86
C VAL A 105 7.97 -0.18 12.21
N TYR A 106 7.10 -1.06 12.69
CA TYR A 106 6.43 -0.94 13.98
C TYR A 106 6.78 -2.13 14.87
N LYS A 107 6.99 -1.89 16.17
CA LYS A 107 6.94 -2.92 17.21
C LYS A 107 5.50 -3.01 17.71
N VAL A 108 4.96 -4.23 17.73
CA VAL A 108 3.65 -4.50 18.30
C VAL A 108 3.83 -4.74 19.79
N ASN A 109 3.37 -3.80 20.60
CA ASN A 109 3.36 -3.92 22.04
C ASN A 109 1.98 -4.39 22.52
N PRO A 110 1.91 -5.29 23.51
CA PRO A 110 0.64 -5.60 24.18
C PRO A 110 0.16 -4.32 24.89
N GLY A 111 -1.03 -3.83 24.55
CA GLY A 111 -1.65 -2.73 25.29
C GLY A 111 -2.53 -3.25 26.44
N PHE A 112 -3.02 -2.32 27.24
CA PHE A 112 -4.01 -2.61 28.27
C PHE A 112 -5.36 -2.95 27.60
N ASN A 113 -6.02 -4.02 28.06
CA ASN A 113 -7.30 -4.53 27.53
C ASN A 113 -7.27 -5.08 26.09
N ASP A 114 -6.23 -5.81 25.70
CA ASP A 114 -6.12 -6.52 24.41
C ASP A 114 -6.02 -5.61 23.16
N ASP A 115 -5.97 -4.29 23.37
CA ASP A 115 -5.63 -3.33 22.32
C ASP A 115 -4.13 -3.41 22.01
N LYS A 116 -3.77 -3.75 20.77
CA LYS A 116 -2.37 -3.77 20.34
C LYS A 116 -1.91 -2.35 20.06
N LYS A 117 -0.90 -1.88 20.79
CA LYS A 117 -0.27 -0.57 20.51
C LYS A 117 0.86 -0.74 19.52
N LEU A 118 0.79 -0.03 18.41
CA LEU A 118 1.88 0.03 17.43
C LEU A 118 2.84 1.15 17.82
N GLU A 119 4.07 0.78 18.11
CA GLU A 119 5.16 1.73 18.34
C GLU A 119 6.02 1.80 17.08
N GLN A 120 6.08 2.98 16.45
CA GLN A 120 6.92 3.19 15.29
C GLN A 120 8.40 3.19 15.69
N LEU A 121 9.17 2.24 15.15
CA LEU A 121 10.58 2.06 15.49
C LEU A 121 11.50 3.03 14.77
N SER A 122 11.12 3.50 13.57
CA SER A 122 11.90 4.47 12.80
C SER A 122 11.05 5.51 12.10
N ASN A 123 11.67 6.64 11.75
CA ASN A 123 11.12 7.50 10.71
C ASN A 123 10.98 6.68 9.40
N PRO A 124 10.07 7.08 8.50
CA PRO A 124 9.89 6.36 7.24
C PRO A 124 11.20 6.31 6.45
N ILE A 125 11.61 5.11 6.05
CA ILE A 125 12.85 4.85 5.30
C ILE A 125 12.49 4.85 3.82
N THR A 126 13.02 5.80 3.07
CA THR A 126 12.63 6.02 1.66
C THR A 126 13.82 6.35 0.77
N ASN A 127 13.74 5.92 -0.50
CA ASN A 127 14.65 6.35 -1.58
C ASN A 127 14.04 7.45 -2.47
N ALA A 128 12.82 7.91 -2.20
CA ALA A 128 12.22 9.03 -2.90
C ALA A 128 12.67 10.37 -2.30
N GLU A 129 12.96 11.35 -3.16
CA GLU A 129 13.30 12.72 -2.75
C GLU A 129 12.07 13.53 -2.32
N SER A 130 10.88 13.18 -2.85
CA SER A 130 9.60 13.80 -2.52
C SER A 130 8.51 12.73 -2.38
N GLU A 131 7.56 12.95 -1.47
CA GLU A 131 6.37 12.11 -1.32
C GLU A 131 5.46 12.14 -2.55
N ASP A 132 5.57 13.19 -3.39
CA ASP A 132 4.82 13.33 -4.64
C ASP A 132 4.98 12.13 -5.57
N VAL A 133 6.09 11.40 -5.48
CA VAL A 133 6.35 10.20 -6.27
C VAL A 133 5.32 9.10 -5.99
N PHE A 134 4.82 9.02 -4.76
CA PHE A 134 3.76 8.07 -4.38
C PHE A 134 2.36 8.59 -4.73
N LEU A 135 2.18 9.90 -4.90
CA LEU A 135 0.90 10.48 -5.33
C LEU A 135 0.72 10.46 -6.85
N ARG A 136 1.81 10.68 -7.58
CA ARG A 136 1.84 10.74 -9.06
C ARG A 136 2.26 9.43 -9.70
N GLY A 137 2.83 8.50 -8.94
CA GLY A 137 3.19 7.17 -9.43
C GLY A 137 1.95 6.44 -9.93
N GLY A 138 2.08 5.76 -11.08
CA GLY A 138 0.93 5.14 -11.75
C GLY A 138 0.29 4.03 -10.91
N ASP A 139 1.12 3.15 -10.33
CA ASP A 139 0.68 2.04 -9.50
C ASP A 139 1.39 2.08 -8.15
N VAL A 140 0.62 2.25 -7.08
CA VAL A 140 1.10 2.19 -5.69
C VAL A 140 0.62 0.89 -5.05
N VAL A 141 1.54 0.18 -4.41
CA VAL A 141 1.27 -1.06 -3.68
C VAL A 141 1.74 -0.93 -2.25
N VAL A 142 0.95 -1.45 -1.32
CA VAL A 142 1.31 -1.54 0.09
C VAL A 142 1.45 -3.02 0.44
N VAL A 143 2.60 -3.38 1.00
CA VAL A 143 2.93 -4.72 1.48
C VAL A 143 3.13 -4.66 2.97
N THR A 144 2.26 -5.35 3.70
CA THR A 144 2.37 -5.50 5.15
C THR A 144 2.93 -6.87 5.46
N TYR A 145 4.09 -6.92 6.13
CA TYR A 145 4.77 -8.16 6.50
C TYR A 145 4.99 -8.23 8.01
N THR A 146 4.47 -9.29 8.63
CA THR A 146 4.63 -9.53 10.07
C THR A 146 5.80 -10.47 10.30
N TYR A 147 6.72 -10.08 11.17
CA TYR A 147 7.90 -10.85 11.54
C TYR A 147 8.01 -10.98 13.05
N THR A 148 8.22 -12.20 13.54
CA THR A 148 8.34 -12.46 14.98
C THR A 148 9.75 -12.95 15.28
N THR A 149 10.41 -12.32 16.26
CA THR A 149 11.78 -12.68 16.67
C THR A 149 11.96 -12.54 18.19
N LYS A 150 13.05 -13.08 18.70
CA LYS A 150 13.46 -12.95 20.10
C LYS A 150 14.40 -11.76 20.24
N ILE A 151 13.99 -10.80 21.06
CA ILE A 151 14.79 -9.63 21.43
C ILE A 151 15.13 -9.68 22.92
N ARG A 152 16.19 -8.97 23.30
CA ARG A 152 16.54 -8.79 24.71
C ARG A 152 15.99 -7.45 25.20
N ASN A 153 15.30 -7.46 26.34
CA ASN A 153 14.79 -6.24 26.96
C ASN A 153 15.85 -5.57 27.84
N ASP A 154 15.54 -4.38 28.36
CA ASP A 154 16.45 -3.62 29.24
C ASP A 154 16.80 -4.35 30.54
N ASN A 155 15.96 -5.31 30.97
CA ASN A 155 16.21 -6.17 32.13
C ASN A 155 17.14 -7.36 31.80
N GLY A 156 17.57 -7.49 30.54
CA GLY A 156 18.42 -8.57 30.08
C GLY A 156 17.70 -9.90 29.83
N GLU A 157 16.38 -9.93 29.88
CA GLU A 157 15.54 -11.11 29.61
C GLU A 157 15.16 -11.20 28.14
N TYR A 158 14.91 -12.42 27.67
CA TYR A 158 14.44 -12.66 26.30
C TYR A 158 12.92 -12.54 26.22
N GLU A 159 12.45 -11.65 25.35
CA GLU A 159 11.03 -11.52 25.00
C GLU A 159 10.80 -11.81 23.52
N ILE A 160 9.59 -12.28 23.20
CA ILE A 160 9.14 -12.42 21.81
C ILE A 160 8.61 -11.06 21.37
N ALA A 161 9.29 -10.44 20.39
CA ALA A 161 8.81 -9.23 19.73
C ALA A 161 8.15 -9.57 18.40
N THR A 162 7.04 -8.90 18.12
CA THR A 162 6.40 -8.91 16.80
C THR A 162 6.66 -7.56 16.14
N LEU A 163 7.27 -7.60 14.96
CA LEU A 163 7.57 -6.47 14.11
C LEU A 163 6.62 -6.46 12.93
N LEU A 164 6.05 -5.31 12.62
CA LEU A 164 5.20 -5.10 11.45
C LEU A 164 5.93 -4.15 10.49
N PHE A 165 6.26 -4.66 9.32
CA PHE A 165 6.87 -3.91 8.25
C PHE A 165 5.78 -3.47 7.28
N ASN A 166 5.63 -2.17 7.10
CA ASN A 166 4.73 -1.57 6.12
C ASN A 166 5.58 -0.97 5.00
N LEU A 167 5.65 -1.70 3.89
CA LEU A 167 6.43 -1.34 2.70
C LEU A 167 5.49 -0.82 1.61
N ILE A 168 5.60 0.45 1.28
CA ILE A 168 4.93 1.07 0.15
C ILE A 168 5.88 1.06 -1.04
N LEU A 169 5.43 0.58 -2.19
CA LEU A 169 6.19 0.55 -3.44
C LEU A 169 5.42 1.29 -4.53
N THR A 170 6.15 1.99 -5.37
CA THR A 170 5.61 2.58 -6.61
C THR A 170 6.68 2.56 -7.70
N ARG A 171 6.26 2.54 -8.96
CA ARG A 171 7.17 2.80 -10.08
C ARG A 171 7.09 4.28 -10.44
N GLY A 172 8.25 4.90 -10.62
CA GLY A 172 8.35 6.27 -11.13
C GLY A 172 7.62 6.37 -12.46
N GLY A 173 6.65 7.27 -12.54
CA GLY A 173 6.08 7.69 -13.82
C GLY A 173 7.17 8.32 -14.67
N ARG A 174 7.23 7.95 -15.95
CA ARG A 174 8.00 8.70 -16.95
C ARG A 174 7.37 10.07 -17.16
#